data_AF-A0A1M3QPT1-F1
#
_entry.id   AF-A0A1M3QPT1-F1
#
_cell.length_a   1.000
_cell.length_b   1.000
_cell.length_c   1.000
_cell.angle_alpha   90.00
_cell.angle_beta   90.00
_cell.angle_gamma   90.00
#
_symmetry.space_group_name_H-M   'P 1'
#
loop_
_entity.id
_entity.type
_entity.pdbx_description
1 polymer ?
#
loop_
_entity_poly.entity_id
_entity_poly.type
_entity_poly.pdbx_seq_one_letter_code
_entity_poly.pdbx_strand_id
1 'polypeptide(L)'
;MADVFISYARADKARVAPLVSAIEARGWSVWWDPEITPGQEFDDQIDAEIDAAKAVLVVWTPTSVASRWVRGEAREAAERGILVPVRFEQARLPMDVRAIHTTDLDDWGGNAESASMQECLKALATMIARAQAQAAQEAPPAAPAPEKPRPKFSVCVLPFTNMSGDAEQEYFSDGMTEDITTDLSKVSALAVTASNIAFSYKDKHIDIPRVVRELKVTHVLEGSVRKAGGRIRINAQLIDGATYNHVWAERYDRDASDIFAIQDEISQAIVKALKLSLLPAEKKAIEHRGTDNVEAHDLYLMARQLHVTTSEGDTRSAHTIIRICTSATEIDPAYARAWALMAMAYRSLREYGKDVEDGMAAAEKALALDPDLVEAHAVKAYILTNAGDTDGAAAEVATALKLDPESYEANRAAGRLNYRLHKFRDAIRYYEKASSLMEADVNSSLLTLSSYKALGDKTNTHRAAEALLKRADAALAKDSSNAGIMAYSAYALMALGEGERAKARMRRAMMIDPDNTTMRYNFACMLCTDLQDKDAALKMLEPVFAKITDAFLPYAKADPDLTLLHDDPRYQAMVAAAEARLAATESAAPPAPEVA
;
A
#
# COMPACT_ATOMS: atom_id res chain seq x y z
N MET A 1 5.71 -20.46 15.13
CA MET A 1 6.03 -19.30 15.97
C MET A 1 6.12 -19.76 17.39
N ALA A 2 7.32 -19.71 17.95
CA ALA A 2 7.56 -20.11 19.33
C ALA A 2 7.08 -19.05 20.32
N ASP A 3 6.70 -19.47 21.52
CA ASP A 3 6.40 -18.58 22.63
C ASP A 3 7.68 -17.94 23.18
N VAL A 4 8.76 -18.72 23.23
CA VAL A 4 10.07 -18.29 23.75
C VAL A 4 11.16 -18.55 22.71
N PHE A 5 11.91 -17.51 22.37
CA PHE A 5 13.18 -17.63 21.64
C PHE A 5 14.33 -17.68 22.64
N ILE A 6 15.28 -18.62 22.45
CA ILE A 6 16.45 -18.72 23.33
C ILE A 6 17.73 -18.34 22.58
N SER A 7 18.32 -17.23 23.00
CA SER A 7 19.61 -16.73 22.52
C SER A 7 20.75 -17.21 23.41
N TYR A 8 21.73 -17.89 22.83
CA TYR A 8 22.89 -18.41 23.55
C TYR A 8 24.10 -18.62 22.60
N ALA A 9 25.31 -18.72 23.16
CA ALA A 9 26.47 -19.11 22.36
C ALA A 9 26.46 -20.63 22.12
N ARG A 10 26.68 -21.07 20.88
CA ARG A 10 26.62 -22.50 20.50
C ARG A 10 27.46 -23.43 21.37
N ALA A 11 28.60 -22.96 21.89
CA ALA A 11 29.46 -23.72 22.81
C ALA A 11 28.75 -24.05 24.15
N ASP A 12 27.73 -23.30 24.53
CA ASP A 12 26.96 -23.46 25.76
C ASP A 12 25.71 -24.35 25.59
N LYS A 13 25.52 -24.99 24.41
CA LYS A 13 24.32 -25.79 24.11
C LYS A 13 23.97 -26.81 25.19
N ALA A 14 24.96 -27.56 25.68
CA ALA A 14 24.76 -28.57 26.73
C ALA A 14 24.23 -27.99 28.05
N ARG A 15 24.56 -26.71 28.32
CA ARG A 15 24.11 -25.97 29.51
C ARG A 15 22.70 -25.40 29.33
N VAL A 16 22.33 -25.03 28.10
CA VAL A 16 21.02 -24.47 27.77
C VAL A 16 19.95 -25.55 27.63
N ALA A 17 20.32 -26.78 27.25
CA ALA A 17 19.37 -27.87 27.05
C ALA A 17 18.44 -28.14 28.24
N PRO A 18 18.91 -28.19 29.51
CA PRO A 18 18.02 -28.37 30.65
C PRO A 18 17.08 -27.17 30.89
N LEU A 19 17.50 -25.95 30.52
CA LEU A 19 16.63 -24.76 30.61
C LEU A 19 15.46 -24.88 29.64
N VAL A 20 15.72 -25.29 28.41
CA VAL A 20 14.69 -25.53 27.40
C VAL A 20 13.66 -26.52 27.91
N SER A 21 14.10 -27.70 28.39
CA SER A 21 13.19 -28.72 28.89
C SER A 21 12.31 -28.21 30.03
N ALA A 22 12.83 -27.35 30.90
CA ALA A 22 12.08 -26.75 32.00
C ALA A 22 11.05 -25.71 31.53
N ILE A 23 11.33 -24.99 30.43
CA ILE A 23 10.42 -24.02 29.80
C ILE A 23 9.32 -24.77 29.04
N GLU A 24 9.67 -25.79 28.25
CA GLU A 24 8.72 -26.62 27.50
C GLU A 24 7.76 -27.38 28.44
N ALA A 25 8.23 -27.80 29.63
CA ALA A 25 7.38 -28.42 30.65
C ALA A 25 6.25 -27.50 31.16
N ARG A 26 6.33 -26.19 30.92
CA ARG A 26 5.23 -25.23 31.18
C ARG A 26 4.20 -25.16 30.05
N GLY A 27 4.39 -25.92 28.97
CA GLY A 27 3.52 -25.94 27.80
C GLY A 27 3.81 -24.82 26.79
N TRP A 28 4.95 -24.12 26.92
CA TRP A 28 5.38 -23.09 25.98
C TRP A 28 6.23 -23.70 24.87
N SER A 29 5.98 -23.27 23.64
CA SER A 29 6.81 -23.62 22.49
C SER A 29 8.13 -22.84 22.54
N VAL A 30 9.25 -23.52 22.30
CA VAL A 30 10.60 -22.94 22.40
C VAL A 30 11.31 -23.04 21.07
N TRP A 31 11.90 -21.94 20.62
CA TRP A 31 12.79 -21.91 19.47
C TRP A 31 14.24 -21.86 19.95
N TRP A 32 15.00 -22.91 19.61
CA TRP A 32 16.44 -23.02 19.85
C TRP A 32 17.05 -24.07 18.91
N ASP A 33 18.21 -23.77 18.29
CA ASP A 33 19.02 -24.68 17.47
C ASP A 33 18.27 -25.52 16.40
N PRO A 34 17.64 -24.90 15.39
CA PRO A 34 16.93 -25.64 14.35
C PRO A 34 17.88 -26.40 13.40
N GLU A 35 17.45 -27.56 12.91
CA GLU A 35 18.05 -28.19 11.73
C GLU A 35 17.70 -27.36 10.47
N ILE A 36 18.70 -26.79 9.82
CA ILE A 36 18.51 -25.93 8.65
C ILE A 36 18.54 -26.77 7.37
N THR A 37 17.55 -26.54 6.51
CA THR A 37 17.50 -27.14 5.17
C THR A 37 18.52 -26.41 4.26
N PRO A 38 19.38 -27.12 3.51
CA PRO A 38 20.37 -26.48 2.65
C PRO A 38 19.72 -25.49 1.65
N GLY A 39 20.13 -24.21 1.68
CA GLY A 39 19.68 -23.16 0.75
C GLY A 39 18.89 -21.99 1.35
N GLN A 40 18.61 -21.97 2.66
CA GLN A 40 18.06 -20.80 3.36
C GLN A 40 19.19 -20.00 4.05
N GLU A 41 19.11 -18.67 4.02
CA GLU A 41 20.05 -17.80 4.73
C GLU A 41 19.76 -17.82 6.24
N PHE A 42 20.82 -17.91 7.05
CA PHE A 42 20.77 -18.13 8.50
C PHE A 42 20.11 -16.96 9.26
N ASP A 43 20.25 -15.74 8.73
CA ASP A 43 19.89 -14.49 9.40
C ASP A 43 18.37 -14.21 9.27
N ASP A 44 17.78 -14.40 8.08
CA ASP A 44 16.34 -14.15 7.84
C ASP A 44 15.41 -15.01 8.72
N GLN A 45 15.82 -16.24 9.04
CA GLN A 45 15.03 -17.14 9.87
C GLN A 45 15.11 -16.79 11.35
N ILE A 46 16.27 -16.33 11.83
CA ILE A 46 16.45 -15.86 13.21
C ILE A 46 15.64 -14.59 13.43
N ASP A 47 15.75 -13.62 12.53
CA ASP A 47 15.04 -12.35 12.64
C ASP A 47 13.52 -12.57 12.66
N ALA A 48 13.00 -13.42 11.76
CA ALA A 48 11.57 -13.75 11.73
C ALA A 48 11.07 -14.46 13.01
N GLU A 49 11.89 -15.31 13.63
CA GLU A 49 11.50 -16.03 14.86
C GLU A 49 11.69 -15.17 16.11
N ILE A 50 12.67 -14.28 16.15
CA ILE A 50 12.78 -13.24 17.19
C ILE A 50 11.56 -12.33 17.09
N ASP A 51 11.23 -11.81 15.92
CA ASP A 51 10.05 -10.96 15.67
C ASP A 51 8.76 -11.63 16.12
N ALA A 52 8.61 -12.92 15.85
CA ALA A 52 7.44 -13.71 16.24
C ALA A 52 7.38 -14.08 17.73
N ALA A 53 8.51 -14.06 18.46
CA ALA A 53 8.59 -14.52 19.83
C ALA A 53 7.87 -13.58 20.80
N LYS A 54 7.19 -14.18 21.80
CA LYS A 54 6.51 -13.43 22.88
C LYS A 54 7.46 -13.06 24.01
N ALA A 55 8.54 -13.82 24.17
CA ALA A 55 9.62 -13.55 25.10
C ALA A 55 10.95 -14.03 24.50
N VAL A 56 12.04 -13.33 24.81
CA VAL A 56 13.40 -13.72 24.39
C VAL A 56 14.24 -13.97 25.63
N LEU A 57 14.63 -15.23 25.85
CA LEU A 57 15.55 -15.61 26.91
C LEU A 57 16.99 -15.50 26.40
N VAL A 58 17.79 -14.62 26.99
CA VAL A 58 19.22 -14.51 26.66
C VAL A 58 20.06 -15.12 27.76
N VAL A 59 20.91 -16.09 27.40
CA VAL A 59 21.80 -16.78 28.34
C VAL A 59 23.20 -16.17 28.28
N TRP A 60 23.57 -15.42 29.31
CA TRP A 60 24.89 -14.81 29.46
C TRP A 60 25.89 -15.74 30.13
N THR A 61 26.95 -16.09 29.40
CA THR A 61 28.13 -16.82 29.87
C THR A 61 29.37 -16.00 29.48
N PRO A 62 30.58 -16.31 30.00
CA PRO A 62 31.81 -15.70 29.50
C PRO A 62 31.97 -15.79 27.98
N THR A 63 31.45 -16.87 27.37
CA THR A 63 31.46 -17.10 25.92
C THR A 63 30.43 -16.25 25.18
N SER A 64 29.19 -16.18 25.68
CA SER A 64 28.12 -15.48 24.97
C SER A 64 28.22 -13.96 25.08
N VAL A 65 28.85 -13.43 26.13
CA VAL A 65 29.21 -12.00 26.25
C VAL A 65 30.12 -11.55 25.10
N ALA A 66 30.97 -12.43 24.57
CA ALA A 66 31.85 -12.13 23.44
C ALA A 66 31.17 -12.33 22.07
N SER A 67 29.98 -12.94 22.01
CA SER A 67 29.27 -13.21 20.76
C SER A 67 28.56 -11.96 20.23
N ARG A 68 28.92 -11.52 19.02
CA ARG A 68 28.23 -10.40 18.35
C ARG A 68 26.75 -10.69 18.10
N TRP A 69 26.41 -11.96 17.88
CA TRP A 69 25.05 -12.41 17.58
C TRP A 69 24.16 -12.34 18.81
N VAL A 70 24.57 -12.98 19.91
CA VAL A 70 23.84 -12.93 21.19
C VAL A 70 23.64 -11.50 21.67
N ARG A 71 24.62 -10.62 21.45
CA ARG A 71 24.50 -9.19 21.75
C ARG A 71 23.50 -8.46 20.87
N GLY A 72 23.43 -8.80 19.58
CA GLY A 72 22.44 -8.26 18.65
C GLY A 72 21.02 -8.65 19.07
N GLU A 73 20.80 -9.95 19.26
CA GLU A 73 19.49 -10.52 19.65
C GLU A 73 19.02 -9.97 21.01
N ALA A 74 19.94 -9.83 21.98
CA ALA A 74 19.62 -9.23 23.28
C ALA A 74 19.24 -7.76 23.18
N ARG A 75 19.91 -6.99 22.32
CA ARG A 75 19.60 -5.58 22.10
C ARG A 75 18.21 -5.42 21.49
N GLU A 76 17.90 -6.21 20.47
CA GLU A 76 16.61 -6.19 19.80
C GLU A 76 15.46 -6.56 20.75
N ALA A 77 15.65 -7.62 21.53
CA ALA A 77 14.71 -8.02 22.57
C ALA A 77 14.52 -6.95 23.66
N ALA A 78 15.58 -6.23 24.02
CA ALA A 78 15.53 -5.14 25.01
C ALA A 78 14.76 -3.94 24.47
N GLU A 79 14.99 -3.55 23.20
CA GLU A 79 14.27 -2.47 22.53
C GLU A 79 12.76 -2.76 22.42
N ARG A 80 12.39 -4.05 22.26
CA ARG A 80 11.00 -4.52 22.26
C ARG A 80 10.41 -4.73 23.67
N GLY A 81 11.23 -4.65 24.71
CA GLY A 81 10.79 -4.86 26.10
C GLY A 81 10.34 -6.30 26.41
N ILE A 82 10.83 -7.30 25.66
CA ILE A 82 10.53 -8.73 25.82
C ILE A 82 11.74 -9.56 26.28
N LEU A 83 12.87 -8.90 26.55
CA LEU A 83 14.09 -9.52 27.03
C LEU A 83 13.94 -10.07 28.45
N VAL A 84 14.28 -11.35 28.62
CA VAL A 84 14.50 -12.00 29.91
C VAL A 84 15.97 -12.42 29.97
N PRO A 85 16.85 -11.66 30.63
CA PRO A 85 18.26 -12.01 30.71
C PRO A 85 18.53 -12.93 31.90
N VAL A 86 19.29 -14.00 31.66
CA VAL A 86 19.84 -14.87 32.71
C VAL A 86 21.35 -14.97 32.57
N ARG A 87 22.07 -15.25 33.66
CA ARG A 87 23.52 -15.40 33.63
C ARG A 87 24.01 -16.66 34.33
N PHE A 88 25.16 -17.13 33.86
CA PHE A 88 26.00 -18.13 34.49
C PHE A 88 27.43 -17.60 34.64
N GLU A 89 28.18 -18.23 35.54
CA GLU A 89 29.57 -18.02 35.88
C GLU A 89 29.89 -16.55 36.19
N GLN A 90 28.93 -15.87 36.83
CA GLN A 90 29.00 -14.43 37.11
C GLN A 90 29.41 -13.59 35.89
N ALA A 91 28.95 -13.98 34.68
CA ALA A 91 29.33 -13.33 33.44
C ALA A 91 29.16 -11.81 33.50
N ARG A 92 30.19 -11.08 33.05
CA ARG A 92 30.19 -9.61 33.07
C ARG A 92 29.30 -9.08 31.95
N LEU A 93 28.07 -8.73 32.31
CA LEU A 93 27.04 -8.28 31.38
C LEU A 93 27.49 -7.05 30.54
N PRO A 94 27.13 -7.00 29.25
CA PRO A 94 27.25 -5.81 28.41
C PRO A 94 26.54 -4.59 29.02
N MET A 95 27.06 -3.39 28.78
CA MET A 95 26.56 -2.14 29.41
C MET A 95 25.07 -1.88 29.16
N ASP A 96 24.63 -2.17 27.94
CA ASP A 96 23.27 -2.09 27.42
C ASP A 96 22.27 -2.98 28.18
N VAL A 97 22.73 -4.06 28.81
CA VAL A 97 21.87 -5.00 29.56
C VAL A 97 21.97 -4.81 31.08
N ARG A 98 22.98 -4.09 31.58
CA ARG A 98 23.17 -3.85 33.03
C ARG A 98 22.06 -3.08 33.72
N ALA A 99 21.27 -2.32 32.95
CA ALA A 99 20.12 -1.59 33.46
C ALA A 99 18.89 -2.50 33.69
N ILE A 100 18.95 -3.75 33.24
CA ILE A 100 17.86 -4.74 33.31
C ILE A 100 18.21 -5.78 34.37
N HIS A 101 17.26 -6.09 35.26
CA HIS A 101 17.42 -7.14 36.27
C HIS A 101 17.70 -8.48 35.58
N THR A 102 18.84 -9.10 35.90
CA THR A 102 19.30 -10.35 35.30
C THR A 102 19.38 -11.43 36.38
N THR A 103 18.71 -12.56 36.14
CA THR A 103 18.68 -13.66 37.10
C THR A 103 19.96 -14.50 37.05
N ASP A 104 20.55 -14.77 38.21
CA ASP A 104 21.73 -15.63 38.34
C ASP A 104 21.32 -17.10 38.47
N LEU A 105 21.78 -17.95 37.55
CA LEU A 105 21.44 -19.36 37.49
C LEU A 105 22.58 -20.28 37.95
N ASP A 106 23.66 -19.76 38.53
CA ASP A 106 24.82 -20.57 38.94
C ASP A 106 24.47 -21.70 39.92
N ASP A 107 23.54 -21.43 40.84
CA ASP A 107 23.15 -22.38 41.89
C ASP A 107 21.90 -23.22 41.53
N TRP A 108 21.40 -23.13 40.29
CA TRP A 108 20.11 -23.77 39.94
C TRP A 108 20.21 -25.30 39.82
N GLY A 109 21.41 -25.84 39.54
CA GLY A 109 21.70 -27.27 39.52
C GLY A 109 20.86 -28.12 38.56
N GLY A 110 20.21 -27.52 37.55
CA GLY A 110 19.25 -28.20 36.67
C GLY A 110 17.90 -28.52 37.36
N ASN A 111 17.66 -27.98 38.55
CA ASN A 111 16.41 -28.14 39.28
C ASN A 111 15.42 -27.03 38.90
N ALA A 112 14.33 -27.41 38.23
CA ALA A 112 13.26 -26.49 37.84
C ALA A 112 12.56 -25.82 39.04
N GLU A 113 12.64 -26.40 40.24
CA GLU A 113 12.07 -25.87 41.48
C GLU A 113 13.02 -24.94 42.24
N SER A 114 14.23 -24.71 41.73
CA SER A 114 15.15 -23.73 42.34
C SER A 114 14.57 -22.31 42.28
N ALA A 115 14.86 -21.49 43.30
CA ALA A 115 14.33 -20.13 43.39
C ALA A 115 14.70 -19.26 42.19
N SER A 116 15.94 -19.39 41.71
CA SER A 116 16.45 -18.67 40.54
C SER A 116 15.76 -19.10 39.24
N MET A 117 15.46 -20.40 39.08
CA MET A 117 14.70 -20.85 37.92
C MET A 117 13.23 -20.44 37.96
N GLN A 118 12.60 -20.49 39.13
CA GLN A 118 11.21 -20.03 39.29
C GLN A 118 11.08 -18.53 39.01
N GLU A 119 12.10 -17.73 39.34
CA GLU A 119 12.18 -16.32 38.96
C GLU A 119 12.25 -16.14 37.43
N CYS A 120 13.12 -16.88 36.75
CA CYS A 120 13.21 -16.89 35.29
C CYS A 120 11.87 -17.28 34.63
N LEU A 121 11.26 -18.38 35.07
CA LEU A 121 9.96 -18.85 34.55
C LEU A 121 8.83 -17.85 34.80
N LYS A 122 8.85 -17.14 35.94
CA LYS A 122 7.89 -16.08 36.23
C LYS A 122 8.07 -14.86 35.31
N ALA A 123 9.31 -14.48 35.01
CA ALA A 123 9.59 -13.41 34.07
C ALA A 123 9.09 -13.77 32.66
N LEU A 124 9.37 -14.99 32.19
CA LEU A 124 8.86 -15.50 30.91
C LEU A 124 7.32 -15.52 30.88
N ALA A 125 6.67 -16.04 31.92
CA ALA A 125 5.21 -16.05 32.02
C ALA A 125 4.61 -14.64 31.93
N THR A 126 5.27 -13.66 32.55
CA THR A 126 4.82 -12.26 32.53
C THR A 126 4.88 -11.67 31.13
N MET A 127 5.98 -11.92 30.40
CA MET A 127 6.13 -11.45 29.02
C MET A 127 5.14 -12.12 28.07
N ILE A 128 4.97 -13.43 28.18
CA ILE A 128 4.00 -14.20 27.37
C ILE A 128 2.56 -13.71 27.63
N ALA A 129 2.18 -13.54 28.90
CA ALA A 129 0.86 -13.05 29.27
C ALA A 129 0.61 -11.61 28.78
N ARG A 130 1.63 -10.75 28.83
CA ARG A 130 1.56 -9.38 28.31
C ARG A 130 1.36 -9.38 26.79
N ALA A 131 2.11 -10.20 26.06
CA ALA A 131 1.97 -10.33 24.61
C ALA A 131 0.57 -10.84 24.23
N GLN A 132 0.03 -11.81 24.98
CA GLN A 132 -1.34 -12.31 24.78
C GLN A 132 -2.40 -11.27 25.11
N ALA A 133 -2.22 -10.48 26.18
CA ALA A 133 -3.12 -9.39 26.54
C ALA A 133 -3.11 -8.26 25.52
N GLN A 134 -1.94 -7.92 24.96
CA GLN A 134 -1.81 -6.93 23.90
C GLN A 134 -2.47 -7.40 22.60
N ALA A 135 -2.27 -8.67 22.21
CA ALA A 135 -2.98 -9.27 21.08
C ALA A 135 -4.51 -9.30 21.29
N ALA A 136 -4.97 -9.46 22.53
CA ALA A 136 -6.39 -9.39 22.88
C ALA A 136 -6.95 -7.95 22.95
N GLN A 137 -6.11 -6.94 23.09
CA GLN A 137 -6.48 -5.52 23.09
C GLN A 137 -6.44 -4.89 21.69
N GLU A 138 -5.55 -5.37 20.81
CA GLU A 138 -5.50 -4.99 19.39
C GLU A 138 -6.61 -5.67 18.56
N ALA A 139 -7.27 -6.70 19.10
CA ALA A 139 -8.51 -7.25 18.57
C ALA A 139 -9.72 -6.57 19.24
N PRO A 140 -10.61 -5.88 18.49
CA PRO A 140 -11.88 -5.42 19.06
C PRO A 140 -12.68 -6.61 19.58
N PRO A 141 -13.49 -6.46 20.66
CA PRO A 141 -14.38 -7.51 21.12
C PRO A 141 -15.50 -7.69 20.09
N ALA A 142 -15.25 -8.53 19.09
CA ALA A 142 -16.32 -9.17 18.37
C ALA A 142 -16.96 -10.17 19.33
N ALA A 143 -18.17 -9.87 19.80
CA ALA A 143 -19.15 -10.94 20.01
C ALA A 143 -19.06 -11.87 18.79
N PRO A 144 -19.20 -13.21 18.92
CA PRO A 144 -19.20 -14.07 17.75
C PRO A 144 -20.35 -13.63 16.85
N ALA A 145 -20.04 -12.79 15.87
CA ALA A 145 -20.85 -12.64 14.70
C ALA A 145 -20.99 -14.08 14.19
N PRO A 146 -22.20 -14.51 13.81
CA PRO A 146 -22.35 -15.82 13.21
C PRO A 146 -21.27 -15.93 12.14
N GLU A 147 -20.38 -16.92 12.24
CA GLU A 147 -19.37 -17.17 11.24
C GLU A 147 -20.11 -17.13 9.91
N LYS A 148 -19.85 -16.09 9.09
CA LYS A 148 -20.32 -16.11 7.71
C LYS A 148 -19.81 -17.44 7.17
N PRO A 149 -20.69 -18.35 6.72
CA PRO A 149 -20.26 -19.65 6.26
C PRO A 149 -19.15 -19.42 5.24
N ARG A 150 -17.96 -20.00 5.47
CA ARG A 150 -16.86 -19.86 4.53
C ARG A 150 -17.40 -20.28 3.16
N PRO A 151 -17.34 -19.38 2.16
CA PRO A 151 -17.99 -19.65 0.89
C PRO A 151 -17.41 -20.93 0.30
N LYS A 152 -18.29 -21.88 0.01
CA LYS A 152 -17.91 -23.20 -0.53
C LYS A 152 -17.30 -23.09 -1.92
N PHE A 153 -17.67 -22.03 -2.64
CA PHE A 153 -17.18 -21.71 -3.97
C PHE A 153 -16.45 -20.39 -3.96
N SER A 154 -15.36 -20.35 -4.71
CA SER A 154 -14.65 -19.14 -5.11
C SER A 154 -14.52 -19.07 -6.63
N VAL A 155 -14.72 -17.89 -7.22
CA VAL A 155 -14.65 -17.66 -8.66
C VAL A 155 -13.65 -16.55 -9.00
N CYS A 156 -12.85 -16.78 -10.04
CA CYS A 156 -12.09 -15.73 -10.72
C CYS A 156 -12.78 -15.40 -12.04
N VAL A 157 -13.14 -14.15 -12.27
CA VAL A 157 -13.65 -13.68 -13.57
C VAL A 157 -12.47 -13.13 -14.36
N LEU A 158 -12.05 -13.85 -15.39
CA LEU A 158 -10.94 -13.43 -16.24
C LEU A 158 -11.39 -12.32 -17.21
N PRO A 159 -10.48 -11.42 -17.62
CA PRO A 159 -10.76 -10.39 -18.62
C PRO A 159 -11.37 -11.00 -19.88
N PHE A 160 -12.57 -10.54 -20.25
CA PHE A 160 -13.24 -11.00 -21.45
C PHE A 160 -12.47 -10.52 -22.68
N THR A 161 -12.22 -11.42 -23.63
CA THR A 161 -11.48 -11.09 -24.85
C THR A 161 -12.31 -10.19 -25.76
N ASN A 162 -11.76 -9.05 -26.17
CA ASN A 162 -12.34 -8.22 -27.21
C ASN A 162 -12.21 -8.90 -28.59
N MET A 163 -13.34 -9.28 -29.17
CA MET A 163 -13.44 -9.86 -30.52
C MET A 163 -14.12 -8.91 -31.52
N SER A 164 -14.21 -7.62 -31.20
CA SER A 164 -14.77 -6.57 -32.06
C SER A 164 -13.81 -6.19 -33.19
N GLY A 165 -12.50 -6.44 -33.02
CA GLY A 165 -11.46 -6.05 -33.98
C GLY A 165 -11.11 -4.56 -33.91
N ASP A 166 -11.70 -3.83 -32.96
CA ASP A 166 -11.46 -2.43 -32.68
C ASP A 166 -10.95 -2.30 -31.25
N ALA A 167 -9.71 -1.82 -31.12
CA ALA A 167 -9.06 -1.60 -29.82
C ALA A 167 -9.73 -0.47 -29.03
N GLU A 168 -10.46 0.44 -29.70
CA GLU A 168 -11.23 1.47 -29.00
C GLU A 168 -12.39 0.89 -28.20
N GLN A 169 -12.83 -0.35 -28.47
CA GLN A 169 -13.89 -1.04 -27.72
C GLN A 169 -13.35 -1.88 -26.55
N GLU A 170 -12.05 -1.83 -26.25
CA GLU A 170 -11.45 -2.63 -25.18
C GLU A 170 -12.01 -2.29 -23.79
N TYR A 171 -12.33 -1.02 -23.55
CA TYR A 171 -12.96 -0.58 -22.31
C TYR A 171 -14.32 -1.27 -22.08
N PHE A 172 -14.99 -1.68 -23.15
CA PHE A 172 -16.31 -2.29 -23.07
C PHE A 172 -16.21 -3.74 -22.57
N SER A 173 -15.26 -4.52 -23.08
CA SER A 173 -15.01 -5.87 -22.59
C SER A 173 -14.43 -5.88 -21.17
N ASP A 174 -13.57 -4.92 -20.84
CA ASP A 174 -13.04 -4.74 -19.49
C ASP A 174 -14.14 -4.32 -18.51
N GLY A 175 -15.00 -3.39 -18.92
CA GLY A 175 -16.17 -2.96 -18.16
C GLY A 175 -17.13 -4.11 -17.86
N MET A 176 -17.45 -4.92 -18.86
CA MET A 176 -18.27 -6.13 -18.70
C MET A 176 -17.68 -7.11 -17.68
N THR A 177 -16.37 -7.35 -17.75
CA THR A 177 -15.65 -8.22 -16.81
C THR A 177 -15.80 -7.70 -15.37
N GLU A 178 -15.62 -6.40 -15.19
CA GLU A 178 -15.72 -5.76 -13.88
C GLU A 178 -17.14 -5.80 -13.32
N ASP A 179 -18.14 -5.45 -14.13
CA ASP A 179 -19.53 -5.39 -13.67
C ASP A 179 -20.00 -6.80 -13.26
N ILE A 180 -19.65 -7.85 -14.02
CA ILE A 180 -19.93 -9.24 -13.62
C ILE A 180 -19.20 -9.58 -12.32
N THR A 181 -17.94 -9.19 -12.17
CA THR A 181 -17.16 -9.41 -10.93
C THR A 181 -17.85 -8.74 -9.73
N THR A 182 -18.29 -7.50 -9.93
CA THR A 182 -19.00 -6.70 -8.93
C THR A 182 -20.33 -7.34 -8.54
N ASP A 183 -21.13 -7.80 -9.50
CA ASP A 183 -22.41 -8.45 -9.22
C ASP A 183 -22.24 -9.77 -8.48
N LEU A 184 -21.26 -10.58 -8.87
CA LEU A 184 -20.96 -11.83 -8.17
C LEU A 184 -20.45 -11.58 -6.75
N SER A 185 -19.75 -10.47 -6.49
CA SER A 185 -19.26 -10.12 -5.15
C SER A 185 -20.39 -9.84 -4.14
N LYS A 186 -21.59 -9.48 -4.64
CA LYS A 186 -22.78 -9.25 -3.82
C LYS A 186 -23.39 -10.55 -3.28
N VAL A 187 -22.96 -11.71 -3.78
CA VAL A 187 -23.46 -13.03 -3.35
C VAL A 187 -22.67 -13.51 -2.14
N SER A 188 -23.25 -13.47 -0.95
CA SER A 188 -22.56 -13.76 0.31
C SER A 188 -22.00 -15.18 0.42
N ALA A 189 -22.56 -16.12 -0.34
CA ALA A 189 -22.14 -17.53 -0.39
C ALA A 189 -21.00 -17.81 -1.40
N LEU A 190 -20.50 -16.78 -2.10
CA LEU A 190 -19.49 -16.86 -3.14
C LEU A 190 -18.30 -15.97 -2.79
N ALA A 191 -17.09 -16.53 -2.78
CA ALA A 191 -15.87 -15.72 -2.78
C ALA A 191 -15.54 -15.31 -4.21
N VAL A 192 -15.19 -14.05 -4.42
CA VAL A 192 -14.81 -13.54 -5.75
C VAL A 192 -13.40 -12.98 -5.66
N THR A 193 -12.54 -13.36 -6.60
CA THR A 193 -11.20 -12.78 -6.71
C THR A 193 -11.32 -11.31 -7.10
N ALA A 194 -10.53 -10.45 -6.45
CA ALA A 194 -10.47 -9.03 -6.79
C ALA A 194 -10.09 -8.82 -8.27
N SER A 195 -10.79 -7.90 -8.93
CA SER A 195 -10.71 -7.71 -10.39
C SER A 195 -9.29 -7.42 -10.87
N ASN A 196 -8.56 -6.57 -10.16
CA ASN A 196 -7.16 -6.23 -10.42
C ASN A 196 -6.22 -7.45 -10.52
N ILE A 197 -6.39 -8.46 -9.66
CA ILE A 197 -5.62 -9.69 -9.69
C ILE A 197 -5.98 -10.49 -10.94
N ALA A 198 -7.26 -10.56 -11.30
CA ALA A 198 -7.70 -11.21 -12.52
C ALA A 198 -7.19 -10.50 -13.79
N PHE A 199 -7.18 -9.16 -13.80
CA PHE A 199 -6.63 -8.35 -14.89
C PHE A 199 -5.14 -8.53 -15.10
N SER A 200 -4.40 -9.05 -14.11
CA SER A 200 -3.00 -9.46 -14.30
C SER A 200 -2.83 -10.58 -15.35
N TYR A 201 -3.89 -11.33 -15.69
CA TYR A 201 -3.88 -12.35 -16.74
C TYR A 201 -4.27 -11.81 -18.13
N LYS A 202 -4.60 -10.52 -18.25
CA LYS A 202 -4.91 -9.88 -19.52
C LYS A 202 -3.73 -9.96 -20.49
N ASP A 203 -4.03 -10.21 -21.77
CA ASP A 203 -3.05 -10.34 -22.87
C ASP A 203 -1.96 -11.40 -22.67
N LYS A 204 -2.14 -12.30 -21.69
CA LYS A 204 -1.24 -13.43 -21.43
C LYS A 204 -1.88 -14.71 -21.94
N HIS A 205 -1.04 -15.70 -22.24
CA HIS A 205 -1.56 -17.06 -22.45
C HIS A 205 -2.14 -17.56 -21.13
N ILE A 206 -3.45 -17.80 -21.11
CA ILE A 206 -4.17 -18.27 -19.93
C ILE A 206 -4.11 -19.80 -19.88
N ASP A 207 -3.63 -20.34 -18.77
CA ASP A 207 -3.66 -21.76 -18.44
C ASP A 207 -4.53 -21.93 -17.20
N ILE A 208 -5.75 -22.45 -17.37
CA ILE A 208 -6.75 -22.54 -16.30
C ILE A 208 -6.23 -23.31 -15.07
N PRO A 209 -5.59 -24.50 -15.22
CA PRO A 209 -4.87 -25.18 -14.14
C PRO A 209 -3.91 -24.30 -13.33
N ARG A 210 -3.21 -23.38 -13.99
CA ARG A 210 -2.29 -22.45 -13.33
C ARG A 210 -3.06 -21.39 -12.57
N VAL A 211 -4.06 -20.74 -13.19
CA VAL A 211 -4.91 -19.73 -12.56
C VAL A 211 -5.56 -20.28 -11.28
N VAL A 212 -6.16 -21.47 -11.36
CA VAL A 212 -6.81 -22.15 -10.23
C VAL A 212 -5.83 -22.35 -9.07
N ARG A 213 -4.60 -22.76 -9.35
CA ARG A 213 -3.57 -23.03 -8.33
C ARG A 213 -3.02 -21.75 -7.70
N GLU A 214 -2.70 -20.76 -8.53
CA GLU A 214 -2.12 -19.49 -8.09
C GLU A 214 -3.13 -18.69 -7.26
N LEU A 215 -4.37 -18.59 -7.73
CA LEU A 215 -5.43 -17.81 -7.08
C LEU A 215 -6.23 -18.60 -6.05
N LYS A 216 -6.03 -19.92 -5.97
CA LYS A 216 -6.74 -20.84 -5.06
C LYS A 216 -8.26 -20.73 -5.22
N VAL A 217 -8.72 -20.62 -6.48
CA VAL A 217 -10.15 -20.51 -6.81
C VAL A 217 -10.76 -21.85 -7.17
N THR A 218 -12.03 -22.06 -6.84
CA THR A 218 -12.74 -23.29 -7.23
C THR A 218 -13.21 -23.28 -8.68
N HIS A 219 -13.47 -22.09 -9.23
CA HIS A 219 -14.02 -21.91 -10.58
C HIS A 219 -13.38 -20.72 -11.29
N VAL A 220 -13.39 -20.76 -12.61
CA VAL A 220 -12.93 -19.66 -13.46
C VAL A 220 -14.03 -19.33 -14.47
N LEU A 221 -14.40 -18.06 -14.57
CA LEU A 221 -15.27 -17.54 -15.64
C LEU A 221 -14.38 -16.90 -16.70
N GLU A 222 -14.53 -17.32 -17.95
CA GLU A 222 -13.90 -16.68 -19.09
C GLU A 222 -14.92 -16.40 -20.19
N GLY A 223 -14.60 -15.46 -21.07
CA GLY A 223 -15.52 -15.06 -22.11
C GLY A 223 -14.92 -14.19 -23.19
N SER A 224 -15.77 -13.82 -24.14
CA SER A 224 -15.45 -12.92 -25.24
C SER A 224 -16.61 -12.00 -25.54
N VAL A 225 -16.31 -10.76 -25.92
CA VAL A 225 -17.30 -9.75 -26.29
C VAL A 225 -17.02 -9.25 -27.71
N ARG A 226 -18.06 -9.12 -28.52
CA ARG A 226 -18.01 -8.45 -29.81
C ARG A 226 -19.15 -7.44 -29.88
N LYS A 227 -18.81 -6.15 -29.96
CA LYS A 227 -19.75 -5.03 -30.16
C LYS A 227 -19.60 -4.54 -31.60
N ALA A 228 -20.65 -4.68 -32.41
CA ALA A 228 -20.63 -4.25 -33.81
C ALA A 228 -22.03 -3.93 -34.33
N GLY A 229 -22.18 -2.78 -35.00
CA GLY A 229 -23.42 -2.39 -35.67
C GLY A 229 -24.63 -2.32 -34.73
N GLY A 230 -24.46 -1.78 -33.53
CA GLY A 230 -25.52 -1.68 -32.51
C GLY A 230 -25.87 -2.99 -31.80
N ARG A 231 -25.20 -4.10 -32.11
CA ARG A 231 -25.40 -5.39 -31.44
C ARG A 231 -24.21 -5.83 -30.63
N ILE A 232 -24.48 -6.62 -29.61
CA ILE A 232 -23.49 -7.21 -28.73
C ILE A 232 -23.63 -8.72 -28.76
N ARG A 233 -22.50 -9.38 -28.99
CA ARG A 233 -22.37 -10.83 -28.87
C ARG A 233 -21.42 -11.16 -27.74
N ILE A 234 -21.89 -11.93 -26.77
CA ILE A 234 -21.10 -12.38 -25.63
C ILE A 234 -21.08 -13.91 -25.63
N ASN A 235 -19.89 -14.50 -25.51
CA ASN A 235 -19.76 -15.91 -25.11
C ASN A 235 -19.16 -15.92 -23.71
N ALA A 236 -19.78 -16.65 -22.78
CA ALA A 236 -19.30 -16.77 -21.42
C ALA A 236 -19.36 -18.23 -20.98
N GLN A 237 -18.35 -18.68 -20.24
CA GLN A 237 -18.26 -20.06 -19.77
C GLN A 237 -17.61 -20.15 -18.39
N LEU A 238 -18.23 -20.96 -17.53
CA LEU A 238 -17.79 -21.24 -16.17
C LEU A 238 -17.14 -22.62 -16.14
N ILE A 239 -15.90 -22.68 -15.67
CA ILE A 239 -15.06 -23.87 -15.65
C ILE A 239 -14.85 -24.30 -14.19
N ASP A 240 -15.03 -25.59 -13.91
CA ASP A 240 -14.70 -26.20 -12.63
C ASP A 240 -13.18 -26.42 -12.53
N GLY A 241 -12.55 -25.87 -11.49
CA GLY A 241 -11.09 -25.88 -11.33
C GLY A 241 -10.49 -27.22 -10.93
N ALA A 242 -11.30 -28.19 -10.50
CA ALA A 242 -10.83 -29.54 -10.15
C ALA A 242 -10.86 -30.49 -11.35
N THR A 243 -11.86 -30.36 -12.21
CA THR A 243 -12.10 -31.24 -13.37
C THR A 243 -11.73 -30.62 -14.69
N TYR A 244 -11.58 -29.29 -14.75
CA TYR A 244 -11.35 -28.48 -15.96
C TYR A 244 -12.46 -28.61 -17.01
N ASN A 245 -13.65 -29.05 -16.60
CA ASN A 245 -14.82 -29.12 -17.47
C ASN A 245 -15.68 -27.86 -17.36
N HIS A 246 -16.36 -27.51 -18.44
CA HIS A 246 -17.40 -26.48 -18.42
C HIS A 246 -18.59 -26.98 -17.59
N VAL A 247 -18.96 -26.25 -16.55
CA VAL A 247 -20.19 -26.48 -15.77
C VAL A 247 -21.36 -25.64 -16.29
N TRP A 248 -21.05 -24.57 -17.02
CA TRP A 248 -22.01 -23.73 -17.71
C TRP A 248 -21.31 -23.01 -18.88
N ALA A 249 -22.01 -22.84 -19.99
CA ALA A 249 -21.56 -22.03 -21.12
C ALA A 249 -22.79 -21.53 -21.89
N GLU A 250 -22.81 -20.24 -22.21
CA GLU A 250 -23.92 -19.61 -22.94
C GLU A 250 -23.41 -18.58 -23.95
N ARG A 251 -24.26 -18.31 -24.93
CA ARG A 251 -24.05 -17.28 -25.94
C ARG A 251 -25.23 -16.33 -26.00
N TYR A 252 -24.91 -15.04 -25.90
CA TYR A 252 -25.85 -13.94 -26.01
C TYR A 252 -25.62 -13.21 -27.35
N ASP A 253 -26.70 -12.86 -28.04
CA ASP A 253 -26.69 -12.09 -29.29
C ASP A 253 -27.94 -11.18 -29.28
N ARG A 254 -27.72 -9.92 -28.91
CA ARG A 254 -28.76 -8.95 -28.53
C ARG A 254 -28.41 -7.54 -28.99
N ASP A 255 -29.36 -6.63 -28.84
CA ASP A 255 -29.12 -5.21 -29.06
C ASP A 255 -28.21 -4.64 -27.95
N ALA A 256 -27.43 -3.61 -28.25
CA ALA A 256 -26.56 -2.97 -27.26
C ALA A 256 -27.35 -2.33 -26.11
N SER A 257 -28.61 -1.95 -26.36
CA SER A 257 -29.51 -1.45 -25.32
C SER A 257 -29.89 -2.50 -24.26
N ASP A 258 -29.75 -3.80 -24.57
CA ASP A 258 -30.05 -4.90 -23.64
C ASP A 258 -28.88 -5.22 -22.69
N ILE A 259 -27.80 -4.44 -22.70
CA ILE A 259 -26.53 -4.78 -22.04
C ILE A 259 -26.69 -5.16 -20.57
N PHE A 260 -27.51 -4.38 -19.87
CA PHE A 260 -27.83 -4.55 -18.46
C PHE A 260 -28.59 -5.84 -18.18
N ALA A 261 -29.55 -6.19 -19.04
CA ALA A 261 -30.28 -7.45 -18.91
C ALA A 261 -29.35 -8.65 -19.13
N ILE A 262 -28.40 -8.55 -20.08
CA ILE A 262 -27.42 -9.60 -20.33
C ILE A 262 -26.50 -9.79 -19.12
N GLN A 263 -26.02 -8.70 -18.50
CA GLN A 263 -25.22 -8.76 -17.28
C GLN A 263 -25.96 -9.47 -16.14
N ASP A 264 -27.21 -9.09 -15.89
CA ASP A 264 -28.06 -9.71 -14.85
C ASP A 264 -28.25 -11.21 -15.12
N GLU A 265 -28.53 -11.58 -16.38
CA GLU A 265 -28.72 -12.96 -16.81
C GLU A 265 -27.44 -13.80 -16.60
N ILE A 266 -26.27 -13.26 -16.94
CA ILE A 266 -24.98 -13.95 -16.75
C ILE A 266 -24.73 -14.20 -15.25
N SER A 267 -24.86 -13.16 -14.42
CA SER A 267 -24.63 -13.27 -12.97
C SER A 267 -25.58 -14.27 -12.31
N GLN A 268 -26.87 -14.23 -12.67
CA GLN A 268 -27.87 -15.18 -12.16
C GLN A 268 -27.62 -16.61 -12.68
N ALA A 269 -27.19 -16.77 -13.93
CA ALA A 269 -26.88 -18.07 -14.51
C ALA A 269 -25.68 -18.73 -13.81
N ILE A 270 -24.64 -17.97 -13.49
CA ILE A 270 -23.46 -18.45 -12.74
C ILE A 270 -23.86 -18.94 -11.35
N VAL A 271 -24.64 -18.15 -10.60
CA VAL A 271 -25.14 -18.53 -9.27
C VAL A 271 -25.94 -19.83 -9.35
N LYS A 272 -26.82 -19.93 -10.35
CA LYS A 272 -27.63 -21.14 -10.58
C LYS A 272 -26.77 -22.35 -10.95
N ALA A 273 -25.75 -22.18 -11.79
CA ALA A 273 -24.82 -23.23 -12.18
C ALA A 273 -24.04 -23.77 -10.97
N LEU A 274 -23.63 -22.89 -10.05
CA LEU A 274 -23.00 -23.23 -8.78
C LEU A 274 -23.99 -23.79 -7.73
N LYS A 275 -25.28 -23.86 -8.07
CA LYS A 275 -26.38 -24.29 -7.17
C LYS A 275 -26.43 -23.46 -5.89
N LEU A 276 -26.05 -22.19 -5.97
CA LEU A 276 -26.18 -21.22 -4.89
C LEU A 276 -27.60 -20.67 -4.86
N SER A 277 -28.10 -20.35 -3.67
CA SER A 277 -29.39 -19.68 -3.48
C SER A 277 -29.15 -18.19 -3.29
N LEU A 278 -29.78 -17.37 -4.12
CA LEU A 278 -29.64 -15.93 -4.06
C LEU A 278 -30.71 -15.34 -3.15
N LEU A 279 -30.31 -14.60 -2.13
CA LEU A 279 -31.24 -13.94 -1.21
C LEU A 279 -31.94 -12.77 -1.92
N PRO A 280 -33.17 -12.40 -1.54
CA PRO A 280 -33.87 -11.27 -2.16
C PRO A 280 -33.09 -9.95 -2.12
N ALA A 281 -32.34 -9.71 -1.04
CA ALA A 281 -31.48 -8.52 -0.90
C ALA A 281 -30.29 -8.56 -1.87
N GLU A 282 -29.65 -9.72 -2.05
CA GLU A 282 -28.55 -9.91 -3.00
C GLU A 282 -29.05 -9.73 -4.44
N LYS A 283 -30.26 -10.22 -4.74
CA LYS A 283 -30.88 -10.07 -6.06
C LYS A 283 -31.08 -8.61 -6.40
N LYS A 284 -31.69 -7.87 -5.46
CA LYS A 284 -31.91 -6.43 -5.60
C LYS A 284 -30.59 -5.68 -5.71
N ALA A 285 -29.56 -6.10 -4.99
CA ALA A 285 -28.25 -5.49 -5.06
C ALA A 285 -27.60 -5.70 -6.45
N ILE A 286 -27.69 -6.90 -7.03
CA ILE A 286 -27.22 -7.18 -8.40
C ILE A 286 -27.94 -6.29 -9.41
N GLU A 287 -29.27 -6.23 -9.33
CA GLU A 287 -30.08 -5.38 -10.22
C GLU A 287 -29.83 -3.87 -10.04
N HIS A 288 -29.26 -3.45 -8.90
CA HIS A 288 -28.92 -2.06 -8.61
C HIS A 288 -27.49 -1.73 -9.08
N ARG A 289 -27.39 -1.29 -10.34
CA ARG A 289 -26.15 -0.99 -11.09
C ARG A 289 -25.82 0.51 -11.19
N GLY A 290 -26.59 1.36 -10.51
CA GLY A 290 -26.36 2.81 -10.42
C GLY A 290 -26.84 3.65 -11.61
N THR A 291 -27.03 3.07 -12.81
CA THR A 291 -27.69 3.75 -13.95
C THR A 291 -28.42 2.73 -14.82
N ASP A 292 -29.54 3.15 -15.43
CA ASP A 292 -30.24 2.43 -16.51
C ASP A 292 -30.02 3.11 -17.87
N ASN A 293 -29.20 4.16 -17.92
CA ASN A 293 -28.86 4.87 -19.15
C ASN A 293 -27.57 4.29 -19.77
N VAL A 294 -27.74 3.64 -20.92
CA VAL A 294 -26.65 2.96 -21.64
C VAL A 294 -25.56 3.93 -22.09
N GLU A 295 -25.92 5.16 -22.49
CA GLU A 295 -24.95 6.17 -22.92
C GLU A 295 -24.11 6.69 -21.75
N ALA A 296 -24.74 7.01 -20.62
CA ALA A 296 -24.04 7.41 -19.40
C ALA A 296 -23.09 6.30 -18.91
N HIS A 297 -23.52 5.04 -19.02
CA HIS A 297 -22.72 3.88 -18.67
C HIS A 297 -21.51 3.68 -19.60
N ASP A 298 -21.69 3.77 -20.93
CA ASP A 298 -20.60 3.66 -21.91
C ASP A 298 -19.53 4.74 -21.69
N LEU A 299 -19.95 5.99 -21.44
CA LEU A 299 -19.06 7.09 -21.05
C LEU A 299 -18.29 6.79 -19.76
N TYR A 300 -18.98 6.30 -18.73
CA TYR A 300 -18.34 5.91 -17.48
C TYR A 300 -17.30 4.80 -17.69
N LEU A 301 -17.59 3.76 -18.46
CA LEU A 301 -16.65 2.68 -18.73
C LEU A 301 -15.40 3.20 -19.45
N MET A 302 -15.57 4.11 -20.42
CA MET A 302 -14.47 4.77 -21.11
C MET A 302 -13.62 5.61 -20.14
N ALA A 303 -14.24 6.42 -19.28
CA ALA A 303 -13.56 7.21 -18.26
C ALA A 303 -12.82 6.32 -17.26
N ARG A 304 -13.42 5.21 -16.84
CA ARG A 304 -12.83 4.25 -15.90
C ARG A 304 -11.61 3.56 -16.50
N GLN A 305 -11.70 3.14 -17.77
CA GLN A 305 -10.56 2.55 -18.47
C GLN A 305 -9.40 3.54 -18.55
N LEU A 306 -9.68 4.80 -18.90
CA LEU A 306 -8.67 5.84 -18.86
C LEU A 306 -8.06 5.94 -17.46
N HIS A 307 -8.86 6.00 -16.41
CA HIS A 307 -8.36 6.09 -15.03
C HIS A 307 -7.42 4.94 -14.66
N VAL A 308 -7.77 3.69 -14.97
CA VAL A 308 -6.99 2.50 -14.60
C VAL A 308 -5.73 2.32 -15.46
N THR A 309 -5.75 2.75 -16.72
CA THR A 309 -4.63 2.56 -17.66
C THR A 309 -3.67 3.74 -17.72
N THR A 310 -4.07 4.90 -17.20
CA THR A 310 -3.28 6.12 -17.22
C THR A 310 -2.07 6.02 -16.28
N SER A 311 -0.92 6.49 -16.76
CA SER A 311 0.30 6.60 -15.95
C SER A 311 0.13 7.65 -14.85
N GLU A 312 0.71 7.38 -13.69
CA GLU A 312 0.73 8.35 -12.58
C GLU A 312 1.32 9.70 -13.03
N GLY A 313 0.65 10.80 -12.72
CA GLY A 313 1.06 12.15 -13.13
C GLY A 313 0.60 12.62 -14.51
N ASP A 314 -0.14 11.82 -15.27
CA ASP A 314 -0.76 12.28 -16.52
C ASP A 314 -2.01 13.13 -16.25
N THR A 315 -1.78 14.44 -16.15
CA THR A 315 -2.84 15.42 -15.95
C THR A 315 -3.76 15.56 -17.16
N ARG A 316 -3.33 15.20 -18.38
CA ARG A 316 -4.17 15.33 -19.59
C ARG A 316 -5.30 14.31 -19.55
N SER A 317 -4.98 13.08 -19.16
CA SER A 317 -5.97 12.03 -18.98
C SER A 317 -6.94 12.37 -17.85
N ALA A 318 -6.47 12.93 -16.72
CA ALA A 318 -7.35 13.41 -15.66
C ALA A 318 -8.36 14.48 -16.13
N HIS A 319 -7.93 15.49 -16.91
CA HIS A 319 -8.87 16.45 -17.51
C HIS A 319 -9.87 15.79 -18.47
N THR A 320 -9.46 14.73 -19.17
CA THR A 320 -10.33 13.99 -20.09
C THR A 320 -11.37 13.18 -19.34
N ILE A 321 -10.97 12.51 -18.25
CA ILE A 321 -11.88 11.79 -17.35
C ILE A 321 -12.93 12.74 -16.78
N ILE A 322 -12.53 13.95 -16.34
CA ILE A 322 -13.47 14.96 -15.84
C ILE A 322 -14.52 15.28 -16.91
N ARG A 323 -14.10 15.64 -18.14
CA ARG A 323 -15.05 15.97 -19.22
C ARG A 323 -16.02 14.82 -19.53
N ILE A 324 -15.52 13.59 -19.61
CA ILE A 324 -16.35 12.42 -19.89
C ILE A 324 -17.35 12.18 -18.76
N CYS A 325 -16.90 12.25 -17.50
CA CYS A 325 -17.77 12.08 -16.35
C CYS A 325 -18.79 13.22 -16.24
N THR A 326 -18.42 14.45 -16.57
CA THR A 326 -19.36 15.58 -16.63
C THR A 326 -20.49 15.27 -17.61
N SER A 327 -20.17 14.86 -18.85
CA SER A 327 -21.20 14.47 -19.83
C SER A 327 -22.05 13.29 -19.35
N ALA A 328 -21.45 12.28 -18.71
CA ALA A 328 -22.21 11.16 -18.12
C ALA A 328 -23.20 11.64 -17.05
N THR A 329 -22.79 12.59 -16.20
CA THR A 329 -23.64 13.16 -15.14
C THR A 329 -24.67 14.18 -15.65
N GLU A 330 -24.45 14.78 -16.82
CA GLU A 330 -25.46 15.61 -17.50
C GLU A 330 -26.59 14.74 -18.08
N ILE A 331 -26.22 13.55 -18.60
CA ILE A 331 -27.17 12.55 -19.13
C ILE A 331 -27.93 11.85 -18.00
N ASP A 332 -27.22 11.43 -16.96
CA ASP A 332 -27.79 10.81 -15.76
C ASP A 332 -27.22 11.44 -14.48
N PRO A 333 -27.88 12.47 -13.93
CA PRO A 333 -27.45 13.13 -12.71
C PRO A 333 -27.45 12.23 -11.47
N ALA A 334 -28.12 11.08 -11.51
CA ALA A 334 -28.18 10.12 -10.41
C ALA A 334 -27.05 9.08 -10.46
N TYR A 335 -26.17 9.13 -11.47
CA TYR A 335 -25.11 8.13 -11.63
C TYR A 335 -23.92 8.35 -10.69
N ALA A 336 -24.06 7.85 -9.46
CA ALA A 336 -23.10 8.07 -8.36
C ALA A 336 -21.65 7.69 -8.70
N ARG A 337 -21.44 6.59 -9.44
CA ARG A 337 -20.10 6.12 -9.86
C ARG A 337 -19.36 7.13 -10.75
N ALA A 338 -20.08 7.84 -11.64
CA ALA A 338 -19.49 8.87 -12.49
C ALA A 338 -19.05 10.10 -11.67
N TRP A 339 -19.84 10.49 -10.66
CA TRP A 339 -19.45 11.55 -9.71
C TRP A 339 -18.20 11.17 -8.91
N ALA A 340 -18.13 9.94 -8.40
CA ALA A 340 -16.96 9.45 -7.67
C ALA A 340 -15.69 9.45 -8.54
N LEU A 341 -15.78 8.93 -9.77
CA LEU A 341 -14.66 8.91 -10.71
C LEU A 341 -14.19 10.32 -11.11
N MET A 342 -15.13 11.27 -11.25
CA MET A 342 -14.80 12.67 -11.45
C MET A 342 -14.03 13.26 -10.26
N ALA A 343 -14.45 12.96 -9.03
CA ALA A 343 -13.75 13.36 -7.82
C ALA A 343 -12.32 12.80 -7.76
N MET A 344 -12.13 11.53 -8.15
CA MET A 344 -10.81 10.90 -8.25
C MET A 344 -9.91 11.59 -9.30
N ALA A 345 -10.48 12.03 -10.42
CA ALA A 345 -9.72 12.76 -11.43
C ALA A 345 -9.31 14.17 -10.95
N TYR A 346 -10.19 14.87 -10.23
CA TYR A 346 -9.83 16.13 -9.56
C TYR A 346 -8.72 15.94 -8.53
N ARG A 347 -8.79 14.89 -7.71
CA ARG A 347 -7.72 14.49 -6.80
C ARG A 347 -6.39 14.32 -7.53
N SER A 348 -6.38 13.58 -8.64
CA SER A 348 -5.17 13.37 -9.45
C SER A 348 -4.62 14.70 -9.97
N LEU A 349 -5.45 15.64 -10.43
CA LEU A 349 -4.96 16.96 -10.83
C LEU A 349 -4.37 17.74 -9.64
N ARG A 350 -4.99 17.65 -8.46
CA ARG A 350 -4.51 18.29 -7.24
C ARG A 350 -3.15 17.78 -6.76
N GLU A 351 -2.85 16.50 -6.97
CA GLU A 351 -1.52 15.94 -6.63
C GLU A 351 -0.39 16.62 -7.43
N TYR A 352 -0.70 17.17 -8.62
CA TYR A 352 0.27 17.78 -9.53
C TYR A 352 0.04 19.28 -9.79
N GLY A 353 -0.97 19.90 -9.18
CA GLY A 353 -1.36 21.29 -9.44
C GLY A 353 -2.04 22.01 -8.25
N LYS A 354 -1.61 23.24 -7.97
CA LYS A 354 -2.04 24.05 -6.80
C LYS A 354 -3.25 24.96 -7.03
N ASP A 355 -3.83 25.03 -8.24
CA ASP A 355 -5.01 25.85 -8.56
C ASP A 355 -6.12 25.09 -9.31
N VAL A 356 -6.48 23.89 -8.86
CA VAL A 356 -7.53 23.05 -9.47
C VAL A 356 -8.64 22.77 -8.46
N GLU A 357 -9.88 22.58 -8.88
CA GLU A 357 -10.93 22.07 -7.99
C GLU A 357 -10.48 20.77 -7.30
N ASP A 358 -10.78 20.59 -6.02
CA ASP A 358 -10.30 19.45 -5.22
C ASP A 358 -11.16 18.19 -5.36
N GLY A 359 -12.35 18.33 -5.94
CA GLY A 359 -13.32 17.25 -6.15
C GLY A 359 -14.29 17.03 -4.99
N MET A 360 -14.30 17.88 -3.95
CA MET A 360 -15.16 17.70 -2.77
C MET A 360 -16.64 17.65 -3.15
N ALA A 361 -17.11 18.60 -3.97
CA ALA A 361 -18.50 18.64 -4.41
C ALA A 361 -18.92 17.37 -5.17
N ALA A 362 -18.02 16.82 -6.00
CA ALA A 362 -18.27 15.58 -6.72
C ALA A 362 -18.31 14.36 -5.78
N ALA A 363 -17.39 14.29 -4.80
CA ALA A 363 -17.38 13.23 -3.79
C ALA A 363 -18.65 13.27 -2.91
N GLU A 364 -19.06 14.45 -2.43
CA GLU A 364 -20.29 14.61 -1.65
C GLU A 364 -21.55 14.28 -2.45
N LYS A 365 -21.58 14.65 -3.74
CA LYS A 365 -22.68 14.29 -4.63
C LYS A 365 -22.78 12.78 -4.84
N ALA A 366 -21.63 12.10 -5.01
CA ALA A 366 -21.58 10.64 -5.10
C ALA A 366 -22.13 9.99 -3.82
N LEU A 367 -21.66 10.43 -2.64
CA LEU A 367 -22.11 9.89 -1.34
C LEU A 367 -23.58 10.20 -1.02
N ALA A 368 -24.11 11.32 -1.51
CA ALA A 368 -25.53 11.64 -1.36
C ALA A 368 -26.43 10.72 -2.20
N LEU A 369 -25.92 10.20 -3.31
CA LEU A 369 -26.63 9.27 -4.19
C LEU A 369 -26.44 7.82 -3.74
N ASP A 370 -25.22 7.46 -3.34
CA ASP A 370 -24.85 6.15 -2.84
C ASP A 370 -23.84 6.28 -1.68
N PRO A 371 -24.31 6.16 -0.43
CA PRO A 371 -23.49 6.28 0.77
C PRO A 371 -22.46 5.16 0.96
N ASP A 372 -22.52 4.08 0.17
CA ASP A 372 -21.63 2.93 0.32
C ASP A 372 -20.50 2.93 -0.74
N LEU A 373 -20.32 4.02 -1.50
CA LEU A 373 -19.24 4.17 -2.48
C LEU A 373 -17.87 4.43 -1.82
N VAL A 374 -17.05 3.39 -1.84
CA VAL A 374 -15.71 3.36 -1.25
C VAL A 374 -14.79 4.44 -1.84
N GLU A 375 -14.82 4.62 -3.17
CA GLU A 375 -13.99 5.59 -3.87
C GLU A 375 -14.32 7.03 -3.46
N ALA A 376 -15.61 7.33 -3.24
CA ALA A 376 -16.03 8.67 -2.83
C ALA A 376 -15.58 8.98 -1.38
N HIS A 377 -15.71 8.00 -0.47
CA HIS A 377 -15.13 8.10 0.88
C HIS A 377 -13.61 8.30 0.85
N ALA A 378 -12.89 7.53 0.01
CA ALA A 378 -11.43 7.61 -0.10
C ALA A 378 -10.95 8.98 -0.63
N VAL A 379 -11.63 9.54 -1.64
CA VAL A 379 -11.32 10.88 -2.15
C VAL A 379 -11.64 11.95 -1.10
N LYS A 380 -12.78 11.85 -0.42
CA LYS A 380 -13.13 12.80 0.64
C LYS A 380 -12.10 12.77 1.78
N ALA A 381 -11.66 11.58 2.20
CA ALA A 381 -10.57 11.41 3.16
C ALA A 381 -9.26 12.09 2.70
N TYR A 382 -8.91 11.96 1.42
CA TYR A 382 -7.74 12.63 0.85
C TYR A 382 -7.85 14.16 0.96
N ILE A 383 -9.02 14.73 0.62
CA ILE A 383 -9.23 16.18 0.65
C ILE A 383 -9.12 16.69 2.09
N LEU A 384 -9.80 16.02 3.03
CA LEU A 384 -9.76 16.37 4.46
C LEU A 384 -8.34 16.26 5.04
N THR A 385 -7.59 15.22 4.67
CA THR A 385 -6.19 15.04 5.06
C THR A 385 -5.33 16.23 4.62
N ASN A 386 -5.54 16.74 3.41
CA ASN A 386 -4.78 17.88 2.90
C ASN A 386 -5.26 19.23 3.46
N ALA A 387 -6.53 19.33 3.85
CA ALA A 387 -7.07 20.47 4.58
C ALA A 387 -6.64 20.50 6.05
N GLY A 388 -6.05 19.42 6.57
CA GLY A 388 -5.63 19.28 7.96
C GLY A 388 -6.73 18.81 8.91
N ASP A 389 -7.93 18.46 8.40
CA ASP A 389 -8.99 17.83 9.18
C ASP A 389 -8.71 16.32 9.32
N THR A 390 -7.87 15.98 10.30
CA THR A 390 -7.41 14.61 10.52
C THR A 390 -8.51 13.71 11.07
N ASP A 391 -9.44 14.25 11.85
CA ASP A 391 -10.52 13.47 12.46
C ASP A 391 -11.59 13.13 11.42
N GLY A 392 -11.98 14.11 10.60
CA GLY A 392 -12.85 13.87 9.45
C GLY A 392 -12.23 12.87 8.48
N ALA A 393 -10.94 13.04 8.14
CA ALA A 393 -10.24 12.09 7.27
C ALA A 393 -10.23 10.66 7.85
N ALA A 394 -9.98 10.50 9.16
CA ALA A 394 -9.97 9.19 9.80
C ALA A 394 -11.33 8.50 9.76
N ALA A 395 -12.42 9.25 9.93
CA ALA A 395 -13.79 8.71 9.86
C ALA A 395 -14.13 8.20 8.45
N GLU A 396 -13.76 8.97 7.41
CA GLU A 396 -13.96 8.60 6.01
C GLU A 396 -13.11 7.38 5.63
N VAL A 397 -11.83 7.34 6.03
CA VAL A 397 -10.95 6.16 5.85
C VAL A 397 -11.53 4.92 6.51
N ALA A 398 -11.99 5.04 7.77
CA ALA A 398 -12.55 3.91 8.51
C ALA A 398 -13.81 3.37 7.84
N THR A 399 -14.63 4.25 7.27
CA THR A 399 -15.83 3.86 6.52
C THR A 399 -15.46 3.15 5.22
N ALA A 400 -14.55 3.72 4.43
CA ALA A 400 -14.06 3.13 3.18
C ALA A 400 -13.48 1.72 3.40
N LEU A 401 -12.61 1.53 4.40
CA LEU A 401 -12.00 0.23 4.71
C LEU A 401 -13.00 -0.78 5.30
N LYS A 402 -14.08 -0.30 5.96
CA LYS A 402 -15.14 -1.17 6.45
C LYS A 402 -16.01 -1.69 5.30
N LEU A 403 -16.28 -0.84 4.31
CA LEU A 403 -17.04 -1.18 3.12
C LEU A 403 -16.25 -2.14 2.23
N ASP A 404 -14.99 -1.82 1.93
CA ASP A 404 -14.08 -2.70 1.19
C ASP A 404 -12.63 -2.59 1.71
N PRO A 405 -12.15 -3.58 2.49
CA PRO A 405 -10.76 -3.61 2.95
C PRO A 405 -9.76 -3.92 1.83
N GLU A 406 -10.22 -4.44 0.70
CA GLU A 406 -9.40 -4.77 -0.49
C GLU A 406 -9.42 -3.64 -1.53
N SER A 407 -10.06 -2.50 -1.23
CA SER A 407 -10.06 -1.34 -2.12
C SER A 407 -8.70 -0.67 -2.17
N TYR A 408 -8.17 -0.52 -3.39
CA TYR A 408 -6.94 0.23 -3.65
C TYR A 408 -7.03 1.68 -3.13
N GLU A 409 -8.11 2.39 -3.45
CA GLU A 409 -8.29 3.80 -3.09
C GLU A 409 -8.40 3.98 -1.56
N ALA A 410 -9.13 3.10 -0.87
CA ALA A 410 -9.26 3.14 0.58
C ALA A 410 -7.91 2.92 1.28
N ASN A 411 -7.15 1.93 0.83
CA ASN A 411 -5.81 1.65 1.38
C ASN A 411 -4.83 2.80 1.06
N ARG A 412 -4.89 3.39 -0.14
CA ARG A 412 -4.05 4.54 -0.49
C ARG A 412 -4.37 5.77 0.37
N ALA A 413 -5.65 6.04 0.61
CA ALA A 413 -6.09 7.13 1.50
C ALA A 413 -5.65 6.88 2.96
N ALA A 414 -5.78 5.65 3.46
CA ALA A 414 -5.31 5.26 4.80
C ALA A 414 -3.80 5.40 4.96
N GLY A 415 -3.01 4.98 3.96
CA GLY A 415 -1.57 5.17 3.93
C GLY A 415 -1.19 6.65 4.00
N ARG A 416 -1.89 7.49 3.24
CA ARG A 416 -1.66 8.95 3.22
C ARG A 416 -1.95 9.62 4.55
N LEU A 417 -3.09 9.31 5.16
CA LEU A 417 -3.44 9.85 6.47
C LEU A 417 -2.40 9.47 7.52
N ASN A 418 -2.03 8.19 7.60
CA ASN A 418 -1.05 7.71 8.57
C ASN A 418 0.35 8.29 8.32
N TYR A 419 0.75 8.45 7.06
CA TYR A 419 2.00 9.11 6.71
C TYR A 419 2.03 10.57 7.19
N ARG A 420 0.95 11.32 6.98
CA ARG A 420 0.81 12.71 7.45
C ARG A 420 0.81 12.82 8.97
N LEU A 421 0.30 11.82 9.67
CA LEU A 421 0.30 11.72 11.13
C LEU A 421 1.62 11.15 11.70
N HIS A 422 2.65 10.95 10.87
CA HIS A 422 3.93 10.33 11.24
C HIS A 422 3.80 8.91 11.83
N LYS A 423 2.68 8.22 11.56
CA LYS A 423 2.44 6.81 11.89
C LYS A 423 3.00 5.92 10.78
N PHE A 424 4.32 5.96 10.60
CA PHE A 424 4.99 5.35 9.44
C PHE A 424 4.80 3.82 9.33
N ARG A 425 4.73 3.10 10.46
CA ARG A 425 4.45 1.65 10.45
C ARG A 425 3.07 1.32 9.87
N ASP A 426 2.05 2.06 10.29
CA ASP A 426 0.69 1.91 9.75
C ASP A 426 0.64 2.33 8.27
N ALA A 427 1.32 3.42 7.93
CA ALA A 427 1.42 3.90 6.55
C ALA A 427 2.00 2.83 5.62
N ILE A 428 3.09 2.16 6.01
CA ILE A 428 3.72 1.07 5.26
C ILE A 428 2.71 -0.04 4.96
N ARG A 429 1.98 -0.51 5.99
CA ARG A 429 1.00 -1.60 5.83
C ARG A 429 -0.04 -1.26 4.76
N TYR A 430 -0.59 -0.04 4.81
CA TYR A 430 -1.61 0.39 3.87
C TYR A 430 -1.06 0.66 2.46
N TYR A 431 0.14 1.23 2.34
CA TYR A 431 0.77 1.45 1.04
C TYR A 431 1.24 0.16 0.36
N GLU A 432 1.79 -0.80 1.11
CA GLU A 432 2.11 -2.13 0.59
C GLU A 432 0.84 -2.84 0.10
N LYS A 433 -0.27 -2.72 0.84
CA LYS A 433 -1.56 -3.24 0.40
C LYS A 433 -2.03 -2.57 -0.88
N ALA A 434 -2.04 -1.24 -0.95
CA ALA A 434 -2.41 -0.50 -2.16
C ALA A 434 -1.54 -0.88 -3.37
N SER A 435 -0.22 -0.93 -3.20
CA SER A 435 0.71 -1.35 -4.26
C SER A 435 0.53 -2.81 -4.68
N SER A 436 0.11 -3.71 -3.79
CA SER A 436 -0.22 -5.11 -4.16
C SER A 436 -1.50 -5.21 -5.01
N LEU A 437 -2.40 -4.23 -4.86
CA LEU A 437 -3.68 -4.17 -5.56
C LEU A 437 -3.57 -3.43 -6.90
N MET A 438 -2.61 -2.51 -7.07
CA MET A 438 -2.45 -1.78 -8.33
C MET A 438 -0.98 -1.79 -8.76
N GLU A 439 -0.67 -2.54 -9.82
CA GLU A 439 0.71 -2.63 -10.35
C GLU A 439 1.21 -1.28 -10.90
N ALA A 440 0.29 -0.46 -11.43
CA ALA A 440 0.61 0.88 -11.96
C ALA A 440 0.87 1.93 -10.86
N ASP A 441 0.58 1.61 -9.59
CA ASP A 441 0.83 2.51 -8.47
C ASP A 441 2.32 2.51 -8.10
N VAL A 442 2.99 3.59 -8.50
CA VAL A 442 4.40 3.84 -8.18
C VAL A 442 4.51 4.72 -6.93
N ASN A 443 3.52 5.61 -6.69
CA ASN A 443 3.47 6.51 -5.55
C ASN A 443 3.52 5.79 -4.21
N SER A 444 2.65 4.79 -4.01
CA SER A 444 2.60 4.12 -2.71
C SER A 444 3.91 3.38 -2.44
N SER A 445 4.57 2.84 -3.47
CA SER A 445 5.91 2.24 -3.33
C SER A 445 6.97 3.27 -2.93
N LEU A 446 6.89 4.50 -3.45
CA LEU A 446 7.74 5.61 -3.00
C LEU A 446 7.47 5.97 -1.53
N LEU A 447 6.20 6.05 -1.13
CA LEU A 447 5.84 6.42 0.24
C LEU A 447 6.14 5.30 1.24
N THR A 448 6.09 4.04 0.82
CA THR A 448 6.63 2.89 1.59
C THR A 448 8.14 3.05 1.80
N LEU A 449 8.91 3.29 0.74
CA LEU A 449 10.36 3.53 0.85
C LEU A 449 10.67 4.71 1.79
N SER A 450 9.97 5.83 1.62
CA SER A 450 10.16 7.02 2.46
C SER A 450 9.82 6.74 3.93
N SER A 451 8.78 5.95 4.19
CA SER A 451 8.39 5.54 5.55
C SER A 451 9.46 4.64 6.21
N TYR A 452 10.04 3.68 5.49
CA TYR A 452 11.16 2.88 6.00
C TYR A 452 12.39 3.75 6.29
N LYS A 453 12.72 4.72 5.41
CA LYS A 453 13.81 5.68 5.65
C LYS A 453 13.55 6.51 6.91
N ALA A 454 12.33 6.98 7.12
CA ALA A 454 11.94 7.74 8.31
C ALA A 454 12.03 6.93 9.61
N LEU A 455 11.80 5.61 9.55
CA LEU A 455 11.98 4.69 10.68
C LEU A 455 13.43 4.28 10.92
N GLY A 456 14.36 4.60 10.01
CA GLY A 456 15.76 4.18 10.09
C GLY A 456 15.98 2.69 9.76
N ASP A 457 14.98 2.01 9.20
CA ASP A 457 15.04 0.59 8.84
C ASP A 457 15.80 0.41 7.51
N LYS A 458 17.12 0.22 7.60
CA LYS A 458 18.00 0.15 6.44
C LYS A 458 17.71 -1.06 5.55
N THR A 459 17.41 -2.21 6.14
CA THR A 459 17.17 -3.46 5.41
C THR A 459 15.92 -3.33 4.55
N ASN A 460 14.81 -2.89 5.14
CA ASN A 460 13.58 -2.70 4.37
C ASN A 460 13.63 -1.48 3.45
N THR A 461 14.41 -0.45 3.78
CA THR A 461 14.68 0.67 2.86
C THR A 461 15.31 0.15 1.56
N HIS A 462 16.33 -0.71 1.63
CA HIS A 462 16.98 -1.27 0.44
C HIS A 462 15.97 -2.09 -0.40
N ARG A 463 15.23 -3.00 0.23
CA ARG A 463 14.22 -3.84 -0.43
C ARG A 463 13.10 -3.02 -1.09
N ALA A 464 12.60 -1.99 -0.39
CA ALA A 464 11.59 -1.10 -0.92
C ALA A 464 12.11 -0.26 -2.10
N ALA A 465 13.38 0.11 -2.09
CA ALA A 465 14.01 0.84 -3.19
C ALA A 465 14.15 -0.02 -4.46
N GLU A 466 14.53 -1.29 -4.33
CA GLU A 466 14.56 -2.22 -5.47
C GLU A 466 13.16 -2.43 -6.07
N ALA A 467 12.15 -2.62 -5.21
CA ALA A 467 10.76 -2.78 -5.64
C ALA A 467 10.24 -1.53 -6.36
N LEU A 468 10.51 -0.34 -5.82
CA LEU A 468 10.16 0.93 -6.44
C LEU A 468 10.86 1.11 -7.80
N LEU A 469 12.16 0.85 -7.88
CA LEU A 469 12.92 0.99 -9.12
C LEU A 469 12.38 0.06 -10.21
N LYS A 470 12.08 -1.20 -9.87
CA LYS A 470 11.47 -2.16 -10.79
C LYS A 470 10.12 -1.66 -11.33
N ARG A 471 9.24 -1.14 -10.46
CA ARG A 471 7.94 -0.58 -10.87
C ARG A 471 8.11 0.66 -11.73
N ALA A 472 8.98 1.57 -11.33
CA ALA A 472 9.27 2.79 -12.08
C ALA A 472 9.81 2.47 -13.49
N ASP A 473 10.70 1.49 -13.62
CA ASP A 473 11.23 1.07 -14.92
C ASP A 473 10.16 0.42 -15.81
N ALA A 474 9.27 -0.39 -15.25
CA ALA A 474 8.14 -0.95 -15.99
C ALA A 474 7.17 0.14 -16.47
N ALA A 475 6.91 1.16 -15.66
CA ALA A 475 6.09 2.30 -16.05
C ALA A 475 6.76 3.18 -17.12
N LEU A 476 8.07 3.45 -16.99
CA LEU A 476 8.84 4.24 -17.96
C LEU A 476 9.08 3.51 -19.28
N ALA A 477 8.96 2.18 -19.31
CA ALA A 477 8.95 1.43 -20.56
C ALA A 477 7.67 1.72 -21.38
N LYS A 478 6.55 2.05 -20.71
CA LYS A 478 5.29 2.44 -21.35
C LYS A 478 5.26 3.94 -21.67
N ASP A 479 5.68 4.78 -20.72
CA ASP A 479 5.77 6.23 -20.87
C ASP A 479 7.17 6.73 -20.52
N SER A 480 8.05 6.73 -21.53
CA SER A 480 9.46 7.13 -21.36
C SER A 480 9.67 8.63 -21.13
N SER A 481 8.59 9.41 -21.15
CA SER A 481 8.55 10.85 -20.91
C SER A 481 7.94 11.23 -19.55
N ASN A 482 7.66 10.27 -18.67
CA ASN A 482 7.10 10.60 -17.37
C ASN A 482 8.16 11.15 -16.39
N ALA A 483 8.26 12.48 -16.26
CA ALA A 483 9.23 13.13 -15.39
C ALA A 483 9.02 12.80 -13.89
N GLY A 484 7.76 12.62 -13.46
CA GLY A 484 7.43 12.27 -12.08
C GLY A 484 7.97 10.90 -11.69
N ILE A 485 7.72 9.87 -12.52
CA ILE A 485 8.25 8.52 -12.28
C ILE A 485 9.77 8.49 -12.39
N MET A 486 10.38 9.31 -13.27
CA MET A 486 11.84 9.47 -13.25
C MET A 486 12.35 10.04 -11.93
N ALA A 487 11.66 11.01 -11.34
CA ALA A 487 12.01 11.57 -10.04
C ALA A 487 11.91 10.51 -8.93
N TYR A 488 10.86 9.69 -8.93
CA TYR A 488 10.72 8.57 -7.98
C TYR A 488 11.83 7.54 -8.14
N SER A 489 12.18 7.20 -9.39
CA SER A 489 13.29 6.27 -9.68
C SER A 489 14.63 6.81 -9.21
N ALA A 490 14.84 8.15 -9.25
CA ALA A 490 16.03 8.77 -8.69
C ALA A 490 16.09 8.58 -7.17
N TYR A 491 14.96 8.72 -6.46
CA TYR A 491 14.90 8.47 -5.02
C TYR A 491 15.23 7.02 -4.65
N ALA A 492 14.71 6.05 -5.41
CA ALA A 492 15.09 4.64 -5.27
C ALA A 492 16.60 4.43 -5.46
N LEU A 493 17.16 4.94 -6.57
CA LEU A 493 18.58 4.78 -6.88
C LEU A 493 19.48 5.37 -5.80
N MET A 494 19.06 6.49 -5.19
CA MET A 494 19.79 7.10 -4.08
C MET A 494 19.78 6.21 -2.85
N ALA A 495 18.63 5.63 -2.49
CA ALA A 495 18.53 4.68 -1.39
C ALA A 495 19.35 3.39 -1.62
N LEU A 496 19.60 3.02 -2.88
CA LEU A 496 20.46 1.90 -3.29
C LEU A 496 21.96 2.26 -3.37
N GLY A 497 22.33 3.52 -3.10
CA GLY A 497 23.71 3.99 -3.22
C GLY A 497 24.18 4.22 -4.67
N GLU A 498 23.27 4.23 -5.63
CA GLU A 498 23.55 4.35 -7.07
C GLU A 498 23.54 5.83 -7.55
N GLY A 499 24.33 6.66 -6.88
CA GLY A 499 24.31 8.12 -7.03
C GLY A 499 24.46 8.65 -8.46
N GLU A 500 25.36 8.09 -9.27
CA GLU A 500 25.54 8.54 -10.66
C GLU A 500 24.35 8.20 -11.56
N ARG A 501 23.71 7.04 -11.34
CA ARG A 501 22.46 6.69 -12.05
C ARG A 501 21.31 7.60 -11.59
N ALA A 502 21.25 7.92 -10.30
CA ALA A 502 20.27 8.87 -9.79
C ALA A 502 20.44 10.27 -10.44
N LYS A 503 21.67 10.80 -10.51
CA LYS A 503 21.97 12.05 -11.21
C LYS A 503 21.56 11.99 -12.69
N ALA A 504 21.80 10.87 -13.37
CA ALA A 504 21.37 10.68 -14.76
C ALA A 504 19.83 10.74 -14.89
N ARG A 505 19.09 10.10 -13.97
CA ARG A 505 17.62 10.18 -13.90
C ARG A 505 17.13 11.60 -13.65
N MET A 506 17.72 12.31 -12.68
CA MET A 506 17.39 13.72 -12.40
C MET A 506 17.57 14.59 -13.64
N ARG A 507 18.71 14.47 -14.34
CA ARG A 507 18.98 15.25 -15.56
C ARG A 507 17.92 14.98 -16.63
N ARG A 508 17.50 13.73 -16.81
CA ARG A 508 16.46 13.36 -17.78
C ARG A 508 15.10 13.92 -17.39
N ALA A 509 14.70 13.81 -16.12
CA ALA A 509 13.47 14.41 -15.61
C ALA A 509 13.44 15.93 -15.85
N MET A 510 14.56 16.62 -15.59
CA MET A 510 14.71 18.06 -15.82
C MET A 510 14.76 18.49 -17.29
N MET A 511 15.09 17.59 -18.22
CA MET A 511 14.97 17.87 -19.65
C MET A 511 13.50 17.82 -20.12
N ILE A 512 12.68 17.01 -19.46
CA ILE A 512 11.25 16.86 -19.79
C ILE A 512 10.44 17.96 -19.14
N ASP A 513 10.66 18.20 -17.85
CA ASP A 513 9.90 19.16 -17.05
C ASP A 513 10.86 20.16 -16.35
N PRO A 514 11.46 21.09 -17.12
CA PRO A 514 12.45 22.02 -16.60
C PRO A 514 11.87 23.07 -15.65
N ASP A 515 10.57 23.35 -15.70
CA ASP A 515 9.94 24.41 -14.91
C ASP A 515 9.38 23.93 -13.56
N ASN A 516 9.46 22.63 -13.27
CA ASN A 516 9.01 22.04 -12.02
C ASN A 516 9.92 22.38 -10.84
N THR A 517 9.61 23.51 -10.19
CA THR A 517 10.38 24.02 -9.04
C THR A 517 10.34 23.07 -7.83
N THR A 518 9.23 22.37 -7.60
CA THR A 518 9.11 21.37 -6.53
C THR A 518 10.07 20.21 -6.76
N MET A 519 10.12 19.67 -7.98
CA MET A 519 11.04 18.58 -8.33
C MET A 519 12.51 19.02 -8.22
N ARG A 520 12.83 20.24 -8.69
CA ARG A 520 14.18 20.82 -8.53
C ARG A 520 14.60 20.93 -7.08
N TYR A 521 13.72 21.47 -6.23
CA TYR A 521 13.99 21.62 -4.81
C TYR A 521 14.24 20.26 -4.15
N ASN A 522 13.38 19.29 -4.40
CA ASN A 522 13.53 17.92 -3.87
C ASN A 522 14.82 17.24 -4.34
N PHE A 523 15.22 17.43 -5.60
CA PHE A 523 16.52 16.94 -6.08
C PHE A 523 17.70 17.64 -5.40
N ALA A 524 17.61 18.93 -5.11
CA ALA A 524 18.64 19.63 -4.35
C ALA A 524 18.79 19.08 -2.93
N CYS A 525 17.68 18.86 -2.22
CA CYS A 525 17.68 18.22 -0.89
C CYS A 525 18.37 16.85 -0.93
N MET A 526 18.03 16.03 -1.93
CA MET A 526 18.62 14.70 -2.10
C MET A 526 20.12 14.75 -2.48
N LEU A 527 20.54 15.71 -3.29
CA LEU A 527 21.96 15.94 -3.61
C LEU A 527 22.75 16.38 -2.37
N CYS A 528 22.16 17.20 -1.50
CA CYS A 528 22.77 17.63 -0.26
C CYS A 528 22.88 16.49 0.76
N THR A 529 21.76 15.83 1.06
CA THR A 529 21.68 14.84 2.14
C THR A 529 22.44 13.55 1.82
N ASP A 530 22.22 12.97 0.64
CA ASP A 530 22.70 11.63 0.32
C ASP A 530 24.03 11.63 -0.48
N LEU A 531 24.31 12.66 -1.31
CA LEU A 531 25.54 12.73 -2.13
C LEU A 531 26.57 13.78 -1.68
N GLN A 532 26.17 14.70 -0.81
CA GLN A 532 27.00 15.83 -0.39
C GLN A 532 27.52 16.67 -1.59
N ASP A 533 26.78 16.70 -2.70
CA ASP A 533 27.17 17.38 -3.95
C ASP A 533 26.64 18.82 -3.98
N LYS A 534 27.41 19.73 -3.36
CA LYS A 534 27.03 21.15 -3.22
C LYS A 534 26.79 21.83 -4.56
N ASP A 535 27.66 21.59 -5.54
CA ASP A 535 27.62 22.29 -6.82
C ASP A 535 26.39 21.89 -7.63
N ALA A 536 26.06 20.60 -7.66
CA ALA A 536 24.84 20.13 -8.31
C ALA A 536 23.58 20.65 -7.60
N ALA A 537 23.57 20.66 -6.26
CA ALA A 537 22.44 21.14 -5.48
C ALA A 537 22.17 22.64 -5.71
N LEU A 538 23.21 23.48 -5.66
CA LEU A 538 23.08 24.92 -5.93
C LEU A 538 22.54 25.20 -7.34
N LYS A 539 23.00 24.45 -8.34
CA LYS A 539 22.49 24.56 -9.72
C LYS A 539 21.00 24.19 -9.82
N MET A 540 20.52 23.24 -9.03
CA MET A 540 19.09 22.90 -8.97
C MET A 540 18.28 24.01 -8.29
N LEU A 541 18.84 24.66 -7.26
CA LEU A 541 18.17 25.70 -6.49
C LEU A 541 18.11 27.06 -7.18
N GLU A 542 19.03 27.38 -8.09
CA GLU A 542 19.10 28.70 -8.74
C GLU A 542 17.76 29.13 -9.39
N PRO A 543 17.10 28.31 -10.23
CA PRO A 543 15.79 28.66 -10.78
C PRO A 543 14.68 28.70 -9.72
N VAL A 544 14.83 27.96 -8.61
CA VAL A 544 13.85 27.93 -7.51
C VAL A 544 13.87 29.26 -6.77
N PHE A 545 15.04 29.73 -6.32
CA PHE A 545 15.18 31.00 -5.61
C PHE A 545 14.86 32.22 -6.49
N ALA A 546 15.06 32.12 -7.80
CA ALA A 546 14.62 33.14 -8.75
C ALA A 546 13.09 33.36 -8.72
N LYS A 547 12.31 32.32 -8.45
CA LYS A 547 10.83 32.34 -8.43
C LYS A 547 10.22 32.10 -7.04
N ILE A 548 11.04 32.00 -5.99
CA ILE A 548 10.56 31.63 -4.65
C ILE A 548 9.58 32.67 -4.09
N THR A 549 8.54 32.21 -3.40
CA THR A 549 7.52 33.05 -2.78
C THR A 549 7.94 33.46 -1.37
N ASP A 550 7.32 34.54 -0.89
CA ASP A 550 7.38 34.98 0.51
C ASP A 550 6.98 33.86 1.49
N ALA A 551 5.98 33.06 1.15
CA ALA A 551 5.52 31.95 1.96
C ALA A 551 6.53 30.78 2.02
N PHE A 552 7.29 30.54 0.94
CA PHE A 552 8.20 29.40 0.87
C PHE A 552 9.64 29.71 1.27
N LEU A 553 10.07 30.97 1.13
CA LEU A 553 11.44 31.37 1.47
C LEU A 553 11.83 31.10 2.93
N PRO A 554 11.00 31.39 3.95
CA PRO A 554 11.32 31.06 5.34
C PRO A 554 11.54 29.57 5.57
N TYR A 555 10.73 28.72 4.92
CA TYR A 555 10.89 27.27 4.96
C TYR A 555 12.25 26.87 4.36
N ALA A 556 12.57 27.35 3.15
CA ALA A 556 13.81 26.98 2.48
C ALA A 556 15.07 27.37 3.27
N LYS A 557 15.03 28.50 3.99
CA LYS A 557 16.12 28.95 4.87
C LYS A 557 16.31 28.07 6.11
N ALA A 558 15.26 27.39 6.56
CA ALA A 558 15.26 26.58 7.76
C ALA A 558 15.33 25.07 7.47
N ASP A 559 15.32 24.67 6.19
CA ASP A 559 15.24 23.26 5.79
C ASP A 559 16.53 22.51 6.20
N PRO A 560 16.43 21.48 7.07
CA PRO A 560 17.58 20.72 7.51
C PRO A 560 18.29 19.99 6.36
N ASP A 561 17.60 19.64 5.28
CA ASP A 561 18.19 18.96 4.13
C ASP A 561 19.20 19.85 3.40
N LEU A 562 19.04 21.18 3.51
CA LEU A 562 19.94 22.17 2.90
C LEU A 562 21.03 22.67 3.85
N THR A 563 21.18 22.09 5.06
CA THR A 563 22.20 22.47 6.05
C THR A 563 23.61 22.53 5.44
N LEU A 564 23.91 21.62 4.50
CA LEU A 564 25.19 21.57 3.79
C LEU A 564 25.54 22.87 3.03
N LEU A 565 24.53 23.66 2.67
CA LEU A 565 24.61 24.88 1.88
C LEU A 565 24.46 26.17 2.69
N HIS A 566 24.00 26.12 3.95
CA HIS A 566 23.68 27.33 4.73
C HIS A 566 24.87 28.30 4.88
N ASP A 567 26.08 27.76 4.96
CA ASP A 567 27.33 28.54 5.04
C ASP A 567 27.99 28.80 3.66
N ASP A 568 27.41 28.30 2.55
CA ASP A 568 27.96 28.53 1.21
C ASP A 568 27.60 29.96 0.74
N PRO A 569 28.59 30.80 0.37
CA PRO A 569 28.34 32.18 -0.05
C PRO A 569 27.37 32.30 -1.24
N ARG A 570 27.34 31.29 -2.13
CA ARG A 570 26.44 31.28 -3.29
C ARG A 570 24.99 31.09 -2.85
N TYR A 571 24.74 30.21 -1.88
CA TYR A 571 23.41 30.02 -1.30
C TYR A 571 22.93 31.27 -0.57
N GLN A 572 23.79 31.87 0.26
CA GLN A 572 23.47 33.13 0.96
C GLN A 572 23.15 34.27 -0.02
N ALA A 573 23.89 34.35 -1.14
CA ALA A 573 23.60 35.32 -2.19
C ALA A 573 22.22 35.08 -2.85
N MET A 574 21.84 33.83 -3.08
CA MET A 574 20.53 33.47 -3.62
C MET A 574 19.38 33.84 -2.66
N VAL A 575 19.58 33.58 -1.36
CA VAL A 575 18.63 33.99 -0.31
C VAL A 575 18.49 35.51 -0.28
N ALA A 576 19.59 36.25 -0.21
CA ALA A 576 19.58 37.71 -0.17
C ALA A 576 18.94 38.33 -1.41
N ALA A 577 19.19 37.75 -2.60
CA ALA A 577 18.56 38.19 -3.84
C ALA A 577 17.04 37.94 -3.83
N ALA A 578 16.59 36.80 -3.31
CA ALA A 578 15.17 36.51 -3.15
C ALA A 578 14.48 37.48 -2.17
N GLU A 579 15.11 37.76 -1.02
CA GLU A 579 14.60 38.72 -0.03
C GLU A 579 14.47 40.14 -0.63
N ALA A 580 15.51 40.62 -1.32
CA ALA A 580 15.49 41.92 -1.97
C ALA A 580 14.38 42.04 -3.03
N ARG A 581 14.18 40.99 -3.84
CA ARG A 581 13.11 40.93 -4.84
C ARG A 581 11.72 41.01 -4.21
N LEU A 582 11.48 40.23 -3.16
CA LEU A 582 10.20 40.18 -2.46
C LEU A 582 9.88 41.52 -1.78
N ALA A 583 10.85 42.11 -1.08
CA ALA A 583 10.70 43.45 -0.46
C ALA A 583 10.40 44.55 -1.49
N ALA A 584 11.05 44.51 -2.66
CA ALA A 584 10.75 45.45 -3.75
C ALA A 584 9.31 45.29 -4.28
N THR A 585 8.77 44.08 -4.26
CA THR A 585 7.41 43.78 -4.74
C THR A 585 6.35 44.28 -3.75
N GLU A 586 6.59 44.12 -2.43
CA GLU A 586 5.75 44.71 -1.38
C GLU A 586 5.71 46.24 -1.44
N SER A 587 6.87 46.89 -1.70
CA SER A 587 6.95 48.35 -1.81
C SER A 587 6.22 48.95 -3.02
N ALA A 588 5.94 48.14 -4.03
CA ALA A 588 5.26 48.54 -5.27
C ALA A 588 3.73 48.29 -5.26
N ALA A 589 3.20 47.66 -4.20
CA ALA A 589 1.76 47.44 -4.06
C ALA A 589 1.04 48.77 -3.76
N PRO A 590 -0.06 49.11 -4.46
CA PRO A 590 -0.82 50.33 -4.17
C PRO A 590 -1.40 50.28 -2.75
N PRO A 591 -1.49 51.42 -2.04
CA PRO A 591 -2.07 51.46 -0.71
C PRO A 591 -3.51 50.93 -0.74
N ALA A 592 -3.88 50.14 0.27
CA ALA A 592 -5.24 49.62 0.42
C ALA A 592 -6.25 50.79 0.40
N PRO A 593 -7.42 50.64 -0.27
CA PRO A 593 -8.43 51.69 -0.27
C PRO A 593 -8.86 51.99 1.17
N GLU A 594 -8.72 53.26 1.57
CA GLU A 594 -9.27 53.75 2.84
C GLU A 594 -10.77 53.47 2.86
N VAL A 595 -11.22 52.69 3.84
CA VAL A 595 -12.64 52.49 4.12
C VAL A 595 -13.18 53.81 4.66
N ALA A 596 -14.01 54.48 3.85
CA ALA A 596 -14.77 55.67 4.24
C ALA A 596 -16.17 55.30 4.73
#